data_AF-A0A7Y6YH51-F1
#
_entry.id   AF-A0A7Y6YH51-F1
#
_cell.length_a   1.000
_cell.length_b   1.000
_cell.length_c   1.000
_cell.angle_alpha   90.00
_cell.angle_beta   90.00
_cell.angle_gamma   90.00
#
_symmetry.space_group_name_H-M   'P 1'
#
loop_
_entity.id
_entity.type
_entity.pdbx_description
1 polymer ?
#
loop_
_entity_poly.entity_id
_entity_poly.type
_entity_poly.pdbx_seq_one_letter_code
_entity_poly.pdbx_strand_id
1 'polypeptide(L)'
;MILKDKLKFCFFNTCILLVILWAPSSLSGQATLEDNSFDLNWNEGMSYLQDGKPYQCLNVIESIDSSAINFRQWAMIEYLKGAAYVNLNHHDKAYSHLQEALSYFRSINDEEFLAKTYKTLGKLSFLRGDTEQGLDLLRRSLDLYEDFGNLTEVYNIRGNIGILSAQQGDMANAAKEFEAVCSLAAEQGDSNAMVSAYLNLGQLYIRTNRPDSALQYIRTAILLSERHSPPLAKADGYDYLSGYYYMEDQYDSAYYYGSKALKIYENIQPWENAIHVLHRMASSKEKLGDFQEAVQLHWQHIAMKDSAYNRQAQNAIAEAESRFKLFEKNHQIDLLEAHSTAETKQKWLYLALSSLAVSISLIIAFKFKHVHKLRERENKIHRQKIALEAAEKLRLEDELKLKERVLAKESLRMMQKNRHFEELQEKLQRINPELKGEFREDWVAINSSIKYALSVDNDWIEFSQYFESLHPRFQKALDALEPRLTEKEKRLCVLIKINMDTNEIANLLRISPASVKKARQRLRKKLGISHHNLRDFIEELSVNQ
;
A
#
# COMPACT_ATOMS: atom_id res chain seq x y z
N MET A 1 22.06 -13.71 -21.95
CA MET A 1 20.59 -13.88 -21.83
C MET A 1 20.17 -15.25 -21.27
N ILE A 2 21.06 -16.02 -20.62
CA ILE A 2 20.74 -17.36 -20.04
C ILE A 2 20.89 -17.38 -18.49
N LEU A 3 21.46 -16.34 -17.88
CA LEU A 3 21.56 -16.22 -16.41
C LEU A 3 20.35 -15.54 -15.74
N LYS A 4 19.48 -14.86 -16.50
CA LYS A 4 18.28 -14.17 -15.95
C LYS A 4 17.11 -15.12 -15.70
N ASP A 5 17.04 -16.26 -16.41
CA ASP A 5 15.94 -17.21 -16.29
C ASP A 5 16.18 -18.28 -15.21
N LYS A 6 17.44 -18.59 -14.88
CA LYS A 6 17.76 -19.51 -13.77
C LYS A 6 17.51 -18.91 -12.39
N LEU A 7 17.62 -17.59 -12.22
CA LEU A 7 17.33 -16.92 -10.95
C LEU A 7 15.83 -16.76 -10.66
N LYS A 8 14.98 -16.68 -11.68
CA LYS A 8 13.51 -16.66 -11.51
C LYS A 8 12.95 -18.03 -11.12
N PHE A 9 13.58 -19.12 -11.58
CA PHE A 9 13.14 -20.49 -11.25
C PHE A 9 13.50 -20.89 -9.81
N CYS A 10 14.63 -20.41 -9.27
CA CYS A 10 14.98 -20.65 -7.87
C CYS A 10 14.11 -19.86 -6.88
N PHE A 11 13.72 -18.62 -7.20
CA PHE A 11 12.86 -17.81 -6.32
C PHE A 11 11.42 -18.33 -6.23
N PHE A 12 10.90 -18.92 -7.32
CA PHE A 12 9.54 -19.47 -7.35
C PHE A 12 9.42 -20.78 -6.54
N ASN A 13 10.43 -21.64 -6.59
CA ASN A 13 10.43 -22.90 -5.83
C ASN A 13 10.72 -22.71 -4.32
N THR A 14 11.47 -21.67 -3.92
CA THR A 14 11.67 -21.36 -2.49
C THR A 14 10.42 -20.76 -1.83
N CYS A 15 9.57 -20.07 -2.59
CA CYS A 15 8.30 -19.53 -2.06
C CYS A 15 7.23 -20.62 -1.89
N ILE A 16 7.21 -21.65 -2.76
CA ILE A 16 6.28 -22.78 -2.64
C ILE A 16 6.64 -23.68 -1.44
N LEU A 17 7.92 -23.84 -1.12
CA LEU A 17 8.37 -24.61 0.05
C LEU A 17 8.11 -23.90 1.39
N LEU A 18 8.01 -22.56 1.42
CA LEU A 18 7.70 -21.80 2.64
C LEU A 18 6.21 -21.71 2.94
N VAL A 19 5.33 -21.87 1.95
CA VAL A 19 3.87 -21.95 2.16
C VAL A 19 3.44 -23.31 2.73
N ILE A 20 4.21 -24.38 2.46
CA ILE A 20 3.94 -25.73 2.98
C ILE A 20 4.35 -25.86 4.47
N LEU A 21 5.21 -24.97 4.99
CA LEU A 21 5.70 -25.01 6.38
C LEU A 21 4.90 -24.15 7.38
N TRP A 22 3.81 -23.51 6.93
CA TRP A 22 2.91 -22.70 7.78
C TRP A 22 1.43 -23.06 7.60
N ALA A 23 1.14 -24.25 7.05
CA ALA A 23 -0.18 -24.85 7.18
C ALA A 23 -0.31 -25.43 8.59
N PRO A 24 -1.38 -25.11 9.36
CA PRO A 24 -1.65 -25.78 10.62
C PRO A 24 -1.75 -27.28 10.38
N SER A 25 -0.86 -28.05 11.00
CA SER A 25 -0.94 -29.50 11.08
C SER A 25 -2.10 -29.89 12.01
N SER A 26 -3.31 -29.82 11.47
CA SER A 26 -4.52 -30.44 12.04
C SER A 26 -5.48 -30.79 10.91
N LEU A 27 -5.01 -31.59 9.96
CA LEU A 27 -5.82 -32.19 8.88
C LEU A 27 -5.24 -33.57 8.56
N SER A 28 -5.32 -34.46 9.54
CA SER A 28 -5.20 -35.90 9.31
C SER A 28 -5.95 -36.63 10.41
N GLY A 29 -7.18 -37.01 10.11
CA GLY A 29 -7.96 -37.95 10.93
C GLY A 29 -9.32 -37.43 11.34
N GLN A 30 -10.29 -37.51 10.43
CA GLN A 30 -11.65 -38.04 10.64
C GLN A 30 -12.54 -37.69 9.43
N ALA A 31 -12.22 -38.31 8.28
CA ALA A 31 -13.26 -38.63 7.31
C ALA A 31 -14.00 -39.84 7.87
N THR A 32 -15.15 -39.62 8.52
CA THR A 32 -16.32 -40.50 8.67
C THR A 32 -17.22 -39.99 9.80
N LEU A 33 -17.86 -38.86 9.58
CA LEU A 33 -19.17 -38.53 10.15
C LEU A 33 -19.89 -37.81 9.01
N GLU A 34 -20.93 -38.45 8.47
CA GLU A 34 -21.76 -37.87 7.42
C GLU A 34 -22.24 -36.48 7.86
N ASP A 35 -21.93 -35.51 7.01
CA ASP A 35 -22.22 -34.10 7.11
C ASP A 35 -23.73 -33.85 6.88
N ASN A 36 -24.55 -34.41 7.76
CA ASN A 36 -26.01 -34.23 7.75
C ASN A 36 -26.43 -32.79 8.10
N SER A 37 -25.48 -31.87 8.34
CA SER A 37 -25.75 -30.50 8.77
C SER A 37 -26.27 -29.63 7.62
N PHE A 38 -25.66 -29.73 6.43
CA PHE A 38 -26.10 -28.99 5.25
C PHE A 38 -27.46 -29.47 4.79
N ASP A 39 -27.64 -30.79 4.58
CA ASP A 39 -28.88 -31.34 4.04
C ASP A 39 -30.07 -31.08 4.98
N LEU A 40 -29.85 -31.13 6.30
CA LEU A 40 -30.88 -30.78 7.28
C LEU A 40 -31.30 -29.30 7.15
N ASN A 41 -30.34 -28.38 7.17
CA ASN A 41 -30.61 -26.94 7.05
C ASN A 41 -31.19 -26.57 5.68
N TRP A 42 -30.74 -27.23 4.62
CA TRP A 42 -31.28 -27.09 3.27
C TRP A 42 -32.76 -27.50 3.22
N ASN A 43 -33.08 -28.69 3.72
CA ASN A 43 -34.45 -29.19 3.74
C ASN A 43 -35.35 -28.35 4.63
N GLU A 44 -34.86 -27.90 5.80
CA GLU A 44 -35.58 -26.99 6.68
C GLU A 44 -35.83 -25.63 6.01
N GLY A 45 -34.81 -25.05 5.36
CA GLY A 45 -34.91 -23.81 4.60
C GLY A 45 -35.92 -23.91 3.45
N MET A 46 -35.91 -25.01 2.70
CA MET A 46 -36.88 -25.30 1.65
C MET A 46 -38.30 -25.45 2.21
N SER A 47 -38.47 -26.13 3.35
CA SER A 47 -39.76 -26.26 4.03
C SER A 47 -40.30 -24.89 4.46
N TYR A 48 -39.47 -24.03 5.05
CA TYR A 48 -39.89 -22.67 5.40
C TYR A 48 -40.29 -21.86 4.18
N LEU A 49 -39.60 -22.02 3.05
CA LEU A 49 -39.97 -21.33 1.82
C LEU A 49 -41.33 -21.81 1.28
N GLN A 50 -41.60 -23.12 1.33
CA GLN A 50 -42.88 -23.72 0.93
C GLN A 50 -44.03 -23.28 1.83
N ASP A 51 -43.78 -23.15 3.14
CA ASP A 51 -44.73 -22.65 4.13
C ASP A 51 -44.99 -21.13 4.03
N GLY A 52 -44.33 -20.43 3.10
CA GLY A 52 -44.47 -18.99 2.97
C GLY A 52 -43.76 -18.20 4.07
N LYS A 53 -42.71 -18.75 4.68
CA LYS A 53 -41.91 -18.14 5.77
C LYS A 53 -40.48 -17.78 5.30
N PRO A 54 -40.32 -16.86 4.35
CA PRO A 54 -39.04 -16.60 3.68
C PRO A 54 -37.94 -16.05 4.61
N TYR A 55 -38.25 -15.32 5.69
CA TYR A 55 -37.21 -14.89 6.63
C TYR A 55 -36.66 -16.03 7.48
N GLN A 56 -37.50 -17.02 7.85
CA GLN A 56 -37.02 -18.21 8.56
C GLN A 56 -36.12 -19.05 7.65
N CYS A 57 -36.51 -19.17 6.37
CA CYS A 57 -35.66 -19.74 5.33
C CYS A 57 -34.29 -19.05 5.27
N LEU A 58 -34.25 -17.70 5.16
CA LEU A 58 -33.00 -16.92 5.16
C LEU A 58 -32.16 -17.15 6.42
N ASN A 59 -32.78 -17.13 7.60
CA ASN A 59 -32.06 -17.35 8.86
C ASN A 59 -31.39 -18.72 8.94
N VAL A 60 -32.06 -19.78 8.46
CA VAL A 60 -31.50 -21.14 8.46
C VAL A 60 -30.34 -21.23 7.47
N ILE A 61 -30.52 -20.75 6.24
CA ILE A 61 -29.47 -20.89 5.22
C ILE A 61 -28.26 -19.98 5.47
N GLU A 62 -28.43 -18.85 6.14
CA GLU A 62 -27.33 -18.00 6.60
C GLU A 62 -26.60 -18.55 7.84
N SER A 63 -27.19 -19.54 8.52
CA SER A 63 -26.51 -20.25 9.62
C SER A 63 -25.56 -21.34 9.14
N ILE A 64 -25.61 -21.70 7.85
CA ILE A 64 -24.74 -22.70 7.25
C ILE A 64 -23.31 -22.14 7.17
N ASP A 65 -22.35 -22.90 7.71
CA ASP A 65 -20.94 -22.52 7.69
C ASP A 65 -20.38 -22.52 6.26
N SER A 66 -20.04 -21.33 5.76
CA SER A 66 -19.44 -21.14 4.43
C SER A 66 -18.12 -21.91 4.22
N SER A 67 -17.40 -22.29 5.29
CA SER A 67 -16.15 -23.05 5.21
C SER A 67 -16.36 -24.56 5.02
N ALA A 68 -17.58 -25.05 5.27
CA ALA A 68 -17.95 -26.46 5.19
C ALA A 68 -18.65 -26.83 3.88
N ILE A 69 -19.00 -25.86 3.02
CA ILE A 69 -19.78 -26.11 1.80
C ILE A 69 -18.91 -26.12 0.54
N ASN A 70 -19.28 -26.97 -0.42
CA ASN A 70 -18.71 -26.93 -1.77
C ASN A 70 -19.40 -25.87 -2.65
N PHE A 71 -18.82 -25.58 -3.82
CA PHE A 71 -19.37 -24.55 -4.72
C PHE A 71 -20.78 -24.85 -5.23
N ARG A 72 -21.16 -26.13 -5.35
CA ARG A 72 -22.54 -26.52 -5.71
C ARG A 72 -23.50 -26.18 -4.59
N GLN A 73 -23.18 -26.54 -3.35
CA GLN A 73 -23.96 -26.20 -2.16
C GLN A 73 -24.06 -24.68 -1.96
N TRP A 74 -22.99 -23.92 -2.24
CA TRP A 74 -23.05 -22.46 -2.26
C TRP A 74 -24.07 -21.94 -3.29
N ALA A 75 -24.03 -22.42 -4.53
CA ALA A 75 -24.99 -21.99 -5.56
C ALA A 75 -26.43 -22.41 -5.22
N MET A 76 -26.62 -23.55 -4.54
CA MET A 76 -27.91 -23.96 -4.00
C MET A 76 -28.42 -22.94 -2.96
N ILE A 77 -27.57 -22.52 -2.02
CA ILE A 77 -27.88 -21.47 -1.03
C ILE A 77 -28.23 -20.16 -1.74
N GLU A 78 -27.46 -19.74 -2.74
CA GLU A 78 -27.75 -18.51 -3.49
C GLU A 78 -29.09 -18.58 -4.23
N TYR A 79 -29.42 -19.73 -4.84
CA TYR A 79 -30.75 -19.96 -5.39
C TYR A 79 -31.84 -19.81 -4.33
N LEU A 80 -31.65 -20.41 -3.16
CA LEU A 80 -32.65 -20.41 -2.09
C LEU A 80 -32.84 -19.02 -1.47
N LYS A 81 -31.76 -18.26 -1.26
CA LYS A 81 -31.81 -16.82 -0.91
C LYS A 81 -32.58 -16.03 -1.97
N GLY A 82 -32.25 -16.26 -3.24
CA GLY A 82 -32.93 -15.65 -4.37
C GLY A 82 -34.44 -15.88 -4.33
N ALA A 83 -34.86 -17.13 -4.17
CA ALA A 83 -36.27 -17.50 -4.06
C ALA A 83 -36.96 -16.90 -2.82
N ALA A 84 -36.27 -16.85 -1.67
CA ALA A 84 -36.79 -16.18 -0.47
C ALA A 84 -36.99 -14.67 -0.71
N TYR A 85 -36.04 -13.99 -1.36
CA TYR A 85 -36.16 -12.57 -1.69
C TYR A 85 -37.26 -12.28 -2.73
N VAL A 86 -37.57 -13.22 -3.64
CA VAL A 86 -38.75 -13.12 -4.51
C VAL A 86 -40.02 -13.05 -3.66
N ASN A 87 -40.18 -13.95 -2.68
CA ASN A 87 -41.35 -13.97 -1.80
C ASN A 87 -41.43 -12.71 -0.92
N LEU A 88 -40.30 -12.10 -0.58
CA LEU A 88 -40.23 -10.83 0.16
C LEU A 88 -40.41 -9.58 -0.70
N ASN A 89 -40.64 -9.74 -2.01
CA ASN A 89 -40.75 -8.64 -2.96
C ASN A 89 -39.47 -7.75 -3.05
N HIS A 90 -38.31 -8.29 -2.66
CA HIS A 90 -37.00 -7.63 -2.77
C HIS A 90 -36.35 -7.96 -4.12
N HIS A 91 -36.88 -7.37 -5.19
CA HIS A 91 -36.59 -7.79 -6.56
C HIS A 91 -35.10 -7.75 -6.93
N ASP A 92 -34.37 -6.72 -6.51
CA ASP A 92 -32.96 -6.55 -6.88
C ASP A 92 -32.04 -7.57 -6.20
N LYS A 93 -32.28 -7.82 -4.90
CA LYS A 93 -31.58 -8.88 -4.17
C LYS A 93 -31.88 -10.25 -4.78
N ALA A 94 -33.16 -10.52 -5.03
CA ALA A 94 -33.60 -11.76 -5.68
C ALA A 94 -32.88 -11.99 -7.01
N TYR A 95 -32.83 -10.95 -7.85
CA TYR A 95 -32.16 -11.04 -9.14
C TYR A 95 -30.66 -11.30 -9.01
N SER A 96 -29.95 -10.59 -8.13
CA SER A 96 -28.51 -10.80 -7.92
C SER A 96 -28.19 -12.26 -7.54
N HIS A 97 -28.85 -12.76 -6.49
CA HIS A 97 -28.63 -14.12 -6.00
C HIS A 97 -29.01 -15.19 -7.04
N LEU A 98 -30.13 -15.02 -7.74
CA LEU A 98 -30.55 -15.95 -8.79
C LEU A 98 -29.62 -15.92 -10.01
N GLN A 99 -29.03 -14.77 -10.37
CA GLN A 99 -28.06 -14.68 -11.46
C GLN A 99 -26.73 -15.35 -11.11
N GLU A 100 -26.26 -15.17 -9.88
CA GLU A 100 -25.07 -15.86 -9.37
C GLU A 100 -25.25 -17.39 -9.42
N ALA A 101 -26.36 -17.88 -8.86
CA ALA A 101 -26.73 -19.29 -8.91
C ALA A 101 -26.85 -19.81 -10.36
N LEU A 102 -27.56 -19.08 -11.24
CA LEU A 102 -27.73 -19.43 -12.65
C LEU A 102 -26.39 -19.57 -13.37
N SER A 103 -25.48 -18.62 -13.16
CA SER A 103 -24.16 -18.60 -13.79
C SER A 103 -23.35 -19.85 -13.42
N TYR A 104 -23.42 -20.24 -12.14
CA TYR A 104 -22.74 -21.42 -11.64
C TYR A 104 -23.37 -22.72 -12.18
N PHE A 105 -24.69 -22.89 -12.05
CA PHE A 105 -25.38 -24.09 -12.52
C PHE A 105 -25.24 -24.30 -14.03
N ARG A 106 -25.17 -23.20 -14.81
CA ARG A 106 -24.86 -23.27 -16.24
C ARG A 106 -23.43 -23.77 -16.49
N SER A 107 -22.46 -23.36 -15.68
CA SER A 107 -21.06 -23.76 -15.87
C SER A 107 -20.81 -25.25 -15.62
N ILE A 108 -21.59 -25.88 -14.74
CA ILE A 108 -21.49 -27.30 -14.40
C ILE A 108 -22.56 -28.16 -15.08
N ASN A 109 -23.42 -27.56 -15.90
CA ASN A 109 -24.58 -28.19 -16.53
C ASN A 109 -25.48 -28.93 -15.52
N ASP A 110 -25.78 -28.29 -14.38
CA ASP A 110 -26.75 -28.81 -13.40
C ASP A 110 -28.16 -28.47 -13.86
N GLU A 111 -28.70 -29.33 -14.71
CA GLU A 111 -29.97 -29.10 -15.41
C GLU A 111 -31.15 -28.97 -14.42
N GLU A 112 -31.14 -29.71 -13.32
CA GLU A 112 -32.19 -29.64 -12.28
C GLU A 112 -32.25 -28.24 -11.66
N PHE A 113 -31.12 -27.70 -11.23
CA PHE A 113 -31.07 -26.36 -10.64
C PHE A 113 -31.19 -25.24 -11.69
N LEU A 114 -30.79 -25.48 -12.94
CA LEU A 114 -31.11 -24.57 -14.04
C LEU A 114 -32.61 -24.43 -14.22
N ALA A 115 -33.36 -25.53 -14.25
CA ALA A 115 -34.81 -25.51 -14.39
C ALA A 115 -35.48 -24.78 -13.22
N LYS A 116 -35.07 -25.06 -11.98
CA LYS A 116 -35.54 -24.35 -10.77
C LYS A 116 -35.26 -22.85 -10.85
N THR A 117 -34.05 -22.47 -11.26
CA THR A 117 -33.62 -21.07 -11.32
C THR A 117 -34.35 -20.30 -12.42
N TYR A 118 -34.53 -20.90 -13.60
CA TYR A 118 -35.35 -20.31 -14.67
C TYR A 118 -36.80 -20.11 -14.25
N LYS A 119 -37.41 -21.08 -13.55
CA LYS A 119 -38.78 -20.95 -13.02
C LYS A 119 -38.89 -19.74 -12.09
N THR A 120 -37.96 -19.62 -11.14
CA THR A 120 -37.97 -18.55 -10.13
C THR A 120 -37.65 -17.18 -10.74
N LEU A 121 -36.71 -17.11 -11.69
CA LEU A 121 -36.45 -15.89 -12.46
C LEU A 121 -37.66 -15.49 -13.31
N GLY A 122 -38.37 -16.46 -13.91
CA GLY A 122 -39.62 -16.19 -14.63
C GLY A 122 -40.66 -15.53 -13.74
N LYS A 123 -40.90 -16.09 -12.54
CA LYS A 123 -41.74 -15.47 -11.50
C LYS A 123 -41.30 -14.04 -11.16
N LEU A 124 -39.99 -13.83 -10.98
CA LEU A 124 -39.44 -12.50 -10.66
C LEU A 124 -39.65 -11.49 -11.81
N SER A 125 -39.47 -11.90 -13.06
CA SER A 125 -39.72 -11.04 -14.22
C SER A 125 -41.19 -10.60 -14.28
N PHE A 126 -42.13 -11.48 -13.97
CA PHE A 126 -43.55 -11.09 -13.85
C PHE A 126 -43.81 -10.06 -12.74
N LEU A 127 -43.20 -10.23 -11.57
CA LEU A 127 -43.31 -9.27 -10.46
C LEU A 127 -42.73 -7.89 -10.83
N ARG A 128 -41.75 -7.85 -11.74
CA ARG A 128 -41.17 -6.62 -12.31
C ARG A 128 -41.96 -6.05 -13.49
N GLY A 129 -42.99 -6.74 -13.96
CA GLY A 129 -43.80 -6.36 -15.12
C GLY A 129 -43.23 -6.78 -16.48
N ASP A 130 -42.07 -7.46 -16.52
CA ASP A 130 -41.49 -7.99 -17.76
C ASP A 130 -42.08 -9.37 -18.06
N THR A 131 -43.27 -9.36 -18.65
CA THR A 131 -44.03 -10.60 -18.88
C THR A 131 -43.47 -11.43 -20.04
N GLU A 132 -42.89 -10.78 -21.06
CA GLU A 132 -42.30 -11.50 -22.19
C GLU A 132 -41.06 -12.29 -21.76
N GLN A 133 -40.15 -11.65 -21.01
CA GLN A 133 -38.98 -12.32 -20.45
C GLN A 133 -39.41 -13.44 -19.48
N GLY A 134 -40.41 -13.18 -18.65
CA GLY A 134 -40.93 -14.18 -17.72
C GLY A 134 -41.43 -15.45 -18.42
N LEU A 135 -42.16 -15.30 -19.54
CA LEU A 135 -42.65 -16.42 -20.33
C LEU A 135 -41.52 -17.20 -21.01
N ASP A 136 -40.50 -16.52 -21.54
CA ASP A 136 -39.32 -17.18 -22.12
C ASP A 136 -38.58 -18.01 -21.06
N LEU A 137 -38.39 -17.46 -19.86
CA LEU A 137 -37.76 -18.17 -18.74
C LEU A 137 -38.59 -19.37 -18.28
N LEU A 138 -39.92 -19.24 -18.20
CA LEU A 138 -40.79 -20.37 -17.88
C LEU A 138 -40.74 -21.47 -18.96
N ARG A 139 -40.67 -21.12 -20.24
CA ARG A 139 -40.52 -22.10 -21.34
C ARG A 139 -39.20 -22.85 -21.26
N ARG A 140 -38.09 -22.16 -21.00
CA ARG A 140 -36.78 -22.83 -20.77
C ARG A 140 -36.81 -23.77 -19.56
N SER A 141 -37.54 -23.39 -18.52
CA SER A 141 -37.75 -24.26 -17.35
C SER A 141 -38.60 -25.48 -17.71
N LEU A 142 -39.66 -25.27 -18.48
CA LEU A 142 -40.55 -26.32 -18.97
C LEU A 142 -39.79 -27.37 -19.80
N ASP A 143 -39.02 -26.94 -20.79
CA ASP A 143 -38.25 -27.83 -21.68
C ASP A 143 -37.34 -28.76 -20.85
N LEU A 144 -36.64 -28.22 -19.85
CA LEU A 144 -35.79 -29.00 -18.96
C LEU A 144 -36.58 -30.01 -18.11
N TYR A 145 -37.71 -29.60 -17.53
CA TYR A 145 -38.52 -30.52 -16.72
C TYR A 145 -39.22 -31.60 -17.56
N GLU A 146 -39.53 -31.33 -18.82
CA GLU A 146 -39.99 -32.33 -19.79
C GLU A 146 -38.89 -33.36 -20.08
N ASP A 147 -37.65 -32.91 -20.29
CA ASP A 147 -36.49 -33.79 -20.50
C ASP A 147 -36.22 -34.69 -19.28
N PHE A 148 -36.40 -34.18 -18.05
CA PHE A 148 -36.26 -34.98 -16.82
C PHE A 148 -37.42 -35.95 -16.58
N GLY A 149 -38.56 -35.75 -17.25
CA GLY A 149 -39.80 -36.46 -16.94
C GLY A 149 -40.43 -36.08 -15.59
N ASN A 150 -40.16 -34.88 -15.08
CA ASN A 150 -40.80 -34.40 -13.84
C ASN A 150 -42.19 -33.82 -14.14
N LEU A 151 -43.15 -34.71 -14.32
CA LEU A 151 -44.53 -34.37 -14.71
C LEU A 151 -45.19 -33.34 -13.77
N THR A 152 -44.93 -33.43 -12.46
CA THR A 152 -45.49 -32.48 -11.49
C THR A 152 -45.08 -31.04 -11.79
N GLU A 153 -43.80 -30.81 -12.08
CA GLU A 153 -43.30 -29.47 -12.42
C GLU A 153 -43.75 -29.03 -13.82
N VAL A 154 -43.85 -29.97 -14.77
CA VAL A 154 -44.43 -29.70 -16.12
C VAL A 154 -45.85 -29.18 -15.99
N TYR A 155 -46.72 -29.85 -15.21
CA TYR A 155 -48.10 -29.40 -14.99
C TYR A 155 -48.15 -28.02 -14.34
N ASN A 156 -47.32 -27.78 -13.32
CA ASN A 156 -47.27 -26.51 -12.61
C ASN A 156 -46.82 -25.36 -13.52
N ILE A 157 -45.78 -25.56 -14.33
CA ILE A 157 -45.26 -24.52 -15.22
C ILE A 157 -46.25 -24.22 -16.35
N ARG A 158 -46.81 -25.25 -17.01
CA ARG A 158 -47.86 -25.05 -18.03
C ARG A 158 -49.09 -24.34 -17.45
N GLY A 159 -49.51 -24.72 -16.24
CA GLY A 159 -50.57 -24.02 -15.52
C GLY A 159 -50.26 -22.55 -15.28
N ASN A 160 -49.04 -22.23 -14.83
CA ASN A 160 -48.61 -20.84 -14.63
C ASN A 160 -48.58 -20.04 -15.94
N ILE A 161 -48.02 -20.62 -17.02
CA ILE A 161 -48.03 -20.00 -18.36
C ILE A 161 -49.47 -19.74 -18.81
N GLY A 162 -50.39 -20.68 -18.58
CA GLY A 162 -51.80 -20.55 -18.92
C GLY A 162 -52.50 -19.42 -18.17
N ILE A 163 -52.32 -19.34 -16.85
CA ILE A 163 -52.89 -18.27 -16.01
C ILE A 163 -52.38 -16.89 -16.46
N LEU A 164 -51.07 -16.79 -16.72
CA LEU A 164 -50.44 -15.54 -17.14
C LEU A 164 -50.89 -15.12 -18.54
N SER A 165 -50.99 -16.07 -19.48
CA SER A 165 -51.54 -15.81 -20.82
C SER A 165 -52.98 -15.28 -20.73
N ALA A 166 -53.81 -15.86 -19.84
CA ALA A 166 -55.17 -15.38 -19.62
C ALA A 166 -55.22 -13.97 -19.00
N GLN A 167 -54.27 -13.61 -18.13
CA GLN A 167 -54.15 -12.25 -17.59
C GLN A 167 -53.77 -11.22 -18.66
N GLN A 168 -52.96 -11.60 -19.64
CA GLN A 168 -52.60 -10.76 -20.78
C GLN A 168 -53.71 -10.64 -21.83
N GLY A 169 -54.79 -11.41 -21.71
CA GLY A 169 -55.88 -11.46 -22.69
C GLY A 169 -55.70 -12.54 -23.77
N ASP A 170 -54.59 -13.27 -23.78
CA ASP A 170 -54.37 -14.41 -24.68
C ASP A 170 -55.06 -15.67 -24.15
N MET A 171 -56.39 -15.66 -24.30
CA MET A 171 -57.26 -16.74 -23.84
C MET A 171 -57.04 -18.04 -24.64
N ALA A 172 -56.60 -17.93 -25.90
CA ALA A 172 -56.37 -19.10 -26.76
C ALA A 172 -55.12 -19.86 -26.31
N ASN A 173 -54.02 -19.15 -26.03
CA ASN A 173 -52.83 -19.79 -25.49
C ASN A 173 -53.08 -20.34 -24.07
N ALA A 174 -53.85 -19.62 -23.24
CA ALA A 174 -54.23 -20.11 -21.92
C ALA A 174 -54.99 -21.45 -21.99
N ALA A 175 -56.01 -21.55 -22.85
CA ALA A 175 -56.75 -22.79 -23.05
C ALA A 175 -55.84 -23.91 -23.54
N LYS A 176 -54.96 -23.63 -24.50
CA LYS A 176 -54.00 -24.61 -25.05
C LYS A 176 -53.08 -25.19 -23.96
N GLU A 177 -52.54 -24.35 -23.07
CA GLU A 177 -51.66 -24.84 -22.00
C GLU A 177 -52.42 -25.70 -20.98
N PHE A 178 -53.64 -25.31 -20.59
CA PHE A 178 -54.45 -26.14 -19.69
C PHE A 178 -54.89 -27.46 -20.34
N GLU A 179 -55.24 -27.44 -21.64
CA GLU A 179 -55.57 -28.65 -22.40
C GLU A 179 -54.36 -29.59 -22.54
N ALA A 180 -53.15 -29.04 -22.71
CA ALA A 180 -51.92 -29.84 -22.72
C ALA A 180 -51.71 -30.56 -21.38
N VAL A 181 -51.96 -29.89 -20.25
CA VAL A 181 -51.93 -30.53 -18.92
C VAL A 181 -53.00 -31.63 -18.82
N CYS A 182 -54.23 -31.38 -19.27
CA CYS A 182 -55.29 -32.40 -19.26
C CYS A 182 -54.90 -33.64 -20.07
N SER A 183 -54.37 -33.46 -21.29
CA SER A 183 -53.98 -34.56 -22.17
C SER A 183 -52.86 -35.40 -21.57
N LEU A 184 -51.79 -34.73 -21.12
CA LEU A 184 -50.64 -35.39 -20.53
C LEU A 184 -51.02 -36.11 -19.22
N ALA A 185 -51.81 -35.47 -18.36
CA ALA A 185 -52.28 -36.08 -17.13
C ALA A 185 -53.20 -37.29 -17.39
N ALA A 186 -54.03 -37.26 -18.44
CA ALA A 186 -54.86 -38.39 -18.83
C ALA A 186 -54.04 -39.59 -19.31
N GLU A 187 -52.97 -39.36 -20.09
CA GLU A 187 -52.04 -40.42 -20.53
C GLU A 187 -51.32 -41.08 -19.35
N GLN A 188 -50.98 -40.30 -18.32
CA GLN A 188 -50.26 -40.75 -17.13
C GLN A 188 -51.18 -41.27 -16.02
N GLY A 189 -52.50 -41.15 -16.18
CA GLY A 189 -53.49 -41.50 -15.16
C GLY A 189 -53.49 -40.59 -13.92
N ASP A 190 -52.90 -39.39 -14.01
CA ASP A 190 -52.85 -38.42 -12.91
C ASP A 190 -54.17 -37.65 -12.80
N SER A 191 -55.10 -38.21 -12.04
CA SER A 191 -56.41 -37.62 -11.83
C SER A 191 -56.34 -36.25 -11.14
N ASN A 192 -55.32 -35.98 -10.31
CA ASN A 192 -55.22 -34.70 -9.59
C ASN A 192 -54.84 -33.57 -10.54
N ALA A 193 -53.83 -33.79 -11.38
CA ALA A 193 -53.43 -32.83 -12.40
C ALA A 193 -54.57 -32.57 -13.40
N MET A 194 -55.32 -33.61 -13.80
CA MET A 194 -56.51 -33.45 -14.64
C MET A 194 -57.56 -32.56 -13.99
N VAL A 195 -57.87 -32.77 -12.70
CA VAL A 195 -58.85 -31.97 -11.96
C VAL A 195 -58.42 -30.50 -11.91
N SER A 196 -57.17 -30.22 -11.56
CA SER A 196 -56.65 -28.84 -11.53
C SER A 196 -56.74 -28.15 -12.90
N ALA A 197 -56.39 -28.85 -13.98
CA ALA A 197 -56.47 -28.30 -15.34
C ALA A 197 -57.91 -28.05 -15.79
N TYR A 198 -58.85 -28.95 -15.48
CA TYR A 198 -60.27 -28.73 -15.77
C TYR A 198 -60.88 -27.58 -14.97
N LEU A 199 -60.47 -27.40 -13.71
CA LEU A 199 -60.89 -26.25 -12.91
C LEU A 199 -60.38 -24.93 -13.52
N ASN A 200 -59.12 -24.89 -13.96
CA ASN A 200 -58.54 -23.72 -14.65
C ASN A 200 -59.25 -23.43 -15.97
N LEU A 201 -59.56 -24.44 -16.78
CA LEU A 201 -60.38 -24.28 -18.00
C LEU A 201 -61.77 -23.76 -17.67
N GLY A 202 -62.43 -24.32 -16.65
CA GLY A 202 -63.72 -23.87 -16.17
C GLY A 202 -63.72 -22.37 -15.83
N GLN A 203 -62.74 -21.94 -15.03
CA GLN A 203 -62.58 -20.53 -14.65
C GLN A 203 -62.27 -19.63 -15.85
N LEU A 204 -61.41 -20.09 -16.78
CA LEU A 204 -61.10 -19.37 -18.01
C LEU A 204 -62.37 -19.13 -18.83
N TYR A 205 -63.19 -20.17 -19.01
CA TYR A 205 -64.42 -20.06 -19.80
C TYR A 205 -65.50 -19.21 -19.12
N ILE A 206 -65.59 -19.22 -17.78
CA ILE A 206 -66.43 -18.26 -17.02
C ILE A 206 -66.01 -16.82 -17.37
N ARG A 207 -64.70 -16.51 -17.36
CA ARG A 207 -64.19 -15.15 -17.64
C ARG A 207 -64.42 -14.71 -19.10
N THR A 208 -64.46 -15.66 -20.03
CA THR A 208 -64.70 -15.37 -21.47
C THR A 208 -66.18 -15.37 -21.86
N ASN A 209 -67.09 -15.48 -20.88
CA ASN A 209 -68.54 -15.53 -21.10
C ASN A 209 -68.95 -16.68 -22.05
N ARG A 210 -68.34 -17.85 -21.88
CA ARG A 210 -68.69 -19.11 -22.58
C ARG A 210 -69.24 -20.13 -21.58
N PRO A 211 -70.48 -19.94 -21.10
CA PRO A 211 -70.99 -20.65 -19.94
C PRO A 211 -71.12 -22.17 -20.15
N ASP A 212 -71.58 -22.62 -21.32
CA ASP A 212 -71.79 -24.05 -21.58
C ASP A 212 -70.50 -24.88 -21.46
N SER A 213 -69.39 -24.35 -22.00
CA SER A 213 -68.07 -24.99 -21.89
C SER A 213 -67.56 -24.98 -20.46
N ALA A 214 -67.72 -23.85 -19.74
CA ALA A 214 -67.31 -23.75 -18.33
C ALA A 214 -68.00 -24.79 -17.46
N LEU A 215 -69.33 -24.92 -17.60
CA LEU A 215 -70.13 -25.86 -16.81
C LEU A 215 -69.69 -27.31 -17.03
N GLN A 216 -69.39 -27.67 -18.28
CA GLN A 216 -68.91 -29.02 -18.62
C GLN A 216 -67.59 -29.34 -17.91
N TYR A 217 -66.58 -28.47 -18.02
CA TYR A 217 -65.27 -28.71 -17.40
C TYR A 217 -65.35 -28.77 -15.88
N ILE A 218 -66.10 -27.86 -15.24
CA ILE A 218 -66.26 -27.84 -13.78
C ILE A 218 -66.95 -29.11 -13.29
N ARG A 219 -68.02 -29.57 -13.97
CA ARG A 219 -68.71 -30.82 -13.59
C ARG A 219 -67.80 -32.04 -13.73
N THR A 220 -67.01 -32.10 -14.80
CA THR A 220 -66.04 -33.19 -14.99
C THR A 220 -64.96 -33.16 -13.90
N ALA A 221 -64.46 -31.99 -13.53
CA ALA A 221 -63.50 -31.84 -12.42
C ALA A 221 -64.09 -32.34 -11.09
N ILE A 222 -65.32 -31.96 -10.76
CA ILE A 222 -66.01 -32.44 -9.54
C ILE A 222 -66.16 -33.96 -9.59
N LEU A 223 -66.65 -34.54 -10.68
CA LEU A 223 -66.85 -35.98 -10.80
C LEU A 223 -65.54 -36.78 -10.64
N LEU A 224 -64.44 -36.29 -11.23
CA LEU A 224 -63.12 -36.90 -11.06
C LEU A 224 -62.63 -36.79 -9.61
N SER A 225 -62.87 -35.64 -8.98
CA SER A 225 -62.46 -35.42 -7.59
C SER A 225 -63.18 -36.34 -6.60
N GLU A 226 -64.41 -36.77 -6.89
CA GLU A 226 -65.17 -37.71 -6.03
C GLU A 226 -64.54 -39.10 -5.96
N ARG A 227 -63.73 -39.47 -6.95
CA ARG A 227 -63.17 -40.82 -7.05
C ARG A 227 -61.71 -40.91 -6.57
N HIS A 228 -60.94 -39.83 -6.74
CA HIS A 228 -59.47 -39.92 -6.68
C HIS A 228 -58.72 -38.75 -6.03
N SER A 229 -59.38 -37.63 -5.69
CA SER A 229 -58.66 -36.38 -5.34
C SER A 229 -58.93 -35.88 -3.91
N PRO A 230 -58.02 -35.06 -3.34
CA PRO A 230 -58.22 -34.46 -2.03
C PRO A 230 -59.49 -33.59 -2.01
N PRO A 231 -60.19 -33.52 -0.86
CA PRO A 231 -61.48 -32.83 -0.75
C PRO A 231 -61.42 -31.34 -1.11
N LEU A 232 -60.24 -30.70 -1.13
CA LEU A 232 -60.06 -29.31 -1.53
C LEU A 232 -60.47 -29.04 -2.99
N ALA A 233 -60.04 -29.86 -3.95
CA ALA A 233 -60.36 -29.65 -5.36
C ALA A 233 -61.86 -29.78 -5.65
N LYS A 234 -62.56 -30.61 -4.86
CA LYS A 234 -64.02 -30.71 -4.88
C LYS A 234 -64.69 -29.43 -4.38
N ALA A 235 -64.14 -28.82 -3.33
CA ALA A 235 -64.61 -27.54 -2.81
C ALA A 235 -64.45 -26.42 -3.85
N ASP A 236 -63.29 -26.36 -4.51
CA ASP A 236 -63.00 -25.36 -5.56
C ASP A 236 -63.96 -25.53 -6.76
N GLY A 237 -64.24 -26.78 -7.16
CA GLY A 237 -65.27 -27.04 -8.18
C GLY A 237 -66.65 -26.54 -7.78
N TYR A 238 -67.05 -26.71 -6.52
CA TYR A 238 -68.32 -26.19 -6.02
C TYR A 238 -68.34 -24.64 -5.94
N ASP A 239 -67.23 -23.99 -5.57
CA ASP A 239 -67.13 -22.53 -5.64
C ASP A 239 -67.26 -22.04 -7.08
N TYR A 240 -66.58 -22.69 -8.05
CA TYR A 240 -66.70 -22.29 -9.45
C TYR A 240 -68.11 -22.50 -9.99
N LEU A 241 -68.84 -23.55 -9.58
CA LEU A 241 -70.27 -23.67 -9.87
C LEU A 241 -71.09 -22.55 -9.21
N SER A 242 -70.79 -22.19 -7.96
CA SER A 242 -71.43 -21.07 -7.28
C SER A 242 -71.24 -19.76 -8.07
N GLY A 243 -70.01 -19.52 -8.55
CA GLY A 243 -69.67 -18.39 -9.41
C GLY A 243 -70.39 -18.39 -10.75
N TYR A 244 -70.41 -19.55 -11.41
CA TYR A 244 -71.12 -19.76 -12.65
C TYR A 244 -72.60 -19.40 -12.53
N TYR A 245 -73.32 -20.00 -11.58
CA TYR A 245 -74.75 -19.75 -11.43
C TYR A 245 -75.06 -18.33 -10.95
N TYR A 246 -74.14 -17.70 -10.22
CA TYR A 246 -74.28 -16.29 -9.86
C TYR A 246 -74.26 -15.38 -11.10
N MET A 247 -73.37 -15.66 -12.07
CA MET A 247 -73.29 -14.91 -13.32
C MET A 247 -74.49 -15.15 -14.25
N GLU A 248 -75.07 -16.35 -14.20
CA GLU A 248 -76.30 -16.70 -14.92
C GLU A 248 -77.59 -16.23 -14.21
N ASP A 249 -77.47 -15.36 -13.19
CA ASP A 249 -78.57 -14.85 -12.35
C ASP A 249 -79.41 -15.93 -11.65
N GLN A 250 -78.87 -17.15 -11.50
CA GLN A 250 -79.49 -18.27 -10.78
C GLN A 250 -79.03 -18.30 -9.33
N TYR A 251 -79.46 -17.31 -8.55
CA TYR A 251 -78.95 -17.08 -7.19
C TYR A 251 -79.24 -18.21 -6.20
N ASP A 252 -80.35 -18.95 -6.34
CA ASP A 252 -80.65 -20.13 -5.51
C ASP A 252 -79.61 -21.24 -5.71
N SER A 253 -79.27 -21.52 -6.96
CA SER A 253 -78.22 -22.50 -7.33
C SER A 253 -76.85 -22.02 -6.89
N ALA A 254 -76.55 -20.73 -7.08
CA ALA A 254 -75.30 -20.12 -6.63
C ALA A 254 -75.10 -20.32 -5.12
N TYR A 255 -76.15 -20.04 -4.32
CA TYR A 255 -76.15 -20.27 -2.89
C TYR A 255 -75.97 -21.76 -2.55
N TYR A 256 -76.73 -22.66 -3.18
CA TYR A 256 -76.66 -24.11 -2.93
C TYR A 256 -75.25 -24.69 -3.13
N TYR A 257 -74.59 -24.37 -4.25
CA TYR A 257 -73.23 -24.84 -4.50
C TYR A 257 -72.21 -24.13 -3.61
N GLY A 258 -72.43 -22.86 -3.26
CA GLY A 258 -71.63 -22.15 -2.27
C GLY A 258 -71.67 -22.84 -0.91
N SER A 259 -72.86 -23.23 -0.42
CA SER A 259 -73.00 -23.98 0.84
C SER A 259 -72.26 -25.31 0.81
N LYS A 260 -72.24 -26.01 -0.34
CA LYS A 260 -71.46 -27.24 -0.50
C LYS A 260 -69.95 -27.00 -0.42
N ALA A 261 -69.46 -25.95 -1.06
CA ALA A 261 -68.04 -25.56 -0.99
C ALA A 261 -67.65 -25.18 0.45
N LEU A 262 -68.45 -24.31 1.09
CA LEU A 262 -68.21 -23.84 2.45
C LEU A 262 -68.10 -24.99 3.46
N LYS A 263 -69.02 -25.96 3.39
CA LYS A 263 -69.00 -27.14 4.27
C LYS A 263 -67.70 -27.94 4.16
N ILE A 264 -67.06 -27.96 3.00
CA ILE A 264 -65.77 -28.64 2.82
C ILE A 264 -64.64 -27.75 3.33
N TYR A 265 -64.63 -26.46 2.97
CA TYR A 265 -63.62 -25.51 3.42
C TYR A 265 -63.57 -25.37 4.96
N GLU A 266 -64.70 -25.45 5.67
CA GLU A 266 -64.72 -25.43 7.14
C GLU A 266 -63.94 -26.62 7.76
N ASN A 267 -63.85 -27.73 7.05
CA ASN A 267 -63.14 -28.93 7.49
C ASN A 267 -61.67 -28.98 7.04
N ILE A 268 -61.21 -28.01 6.22
CA ILE A 268 -59.86 -27.98 5.65
C ILE A 268 -59.17 -26.68 6.04
N GLN A 269 -58.03 -26.79 6.70
CA GLN A 269 -57.22 -25.66 7.18
C GLN A 269 -56.15 -25.37 6.11
N PRO A 270 -55.93 -24.10 5.67
CA PRO A 270 -56.57 -22.85 6.09
C PRO A 270 -57.92 -22.58 5.38
N TRP A 271 -58.86 -21.98 6.12
CA TRP A 271 -60.24 -21.68 5.68
C TRP A 271 -60.35 -20.41 4.80
N GLU A 272 -59.23 -19.85 4.39
CA GLU A 272 -59.17 -18.60 3.62
C GLU A 272 -59.92 -18.71 2.29
N ASN A 273 -59.93 -19.89 1.67
CA ASN A 273 -60.66 -20.16 0.42
C ASN A 273 -62.19 -19.96 0.56
N ALA A 274 -62.75 -20.08 1.77
CA ALA A 274 -64.17 -19.86 1.99
C ALA A 274 -64.59 -18.38 2.04
N ILE A 275 -63.65 -17.43 2.09
CA ILE A 275 -63.96 -15.98 2.11
C ILE A 275 -64.72 -15.58 0.83
N HIS A 276 -64.23 -16.02 -0.33
CA HIS A 276 -64.85 -15.69 -1.62
C HIS A 276 -66.25 -16.31 -1.75
N VAL A 277 -66.41 -17.55 -1.25
CA VAL A 277 -67.68 -18.26 -1.25
C VAL A 277 -68.70 -17.57 -0.35
N LEU A 278 -68.32 -17.20 0.88
CA LEU A 278 -69.20 -16.49 1.82
C LEU A 278 -69.69 -15.16 1.25
N HIS A 279 -68.82 -14.39 0.61
CA HIS A 279 -69.20 -13.16 -0.06
C HIS A 279 -70.25 -13.42 -1.15
N ARG A 280 -70.00 -14.42 -2.01
CA ARG A 280 -70.92 -14.77 -3.11
C ARG A 280 -72.25 -15.31 -2.61
N MET A 281 -72.24 -16.12 -1.55
CA MET A 281 -73.46 -16.61 -0.90
C MET A 281 -74.27 -15.46 -0.30
N ALA A 282 -73.62 -14.50 0.38
CA ALA A 282 -74.28 -13.32 0.92
C ALA A 282 -74.94 -12.48 -0.18
N SER A 283 -74.20 -12.19 -1.26
CA SER A 283 -74.74 -11.47 -2.43
C SER A 283 -75.86 -12.23 -3.13
N SER A 284 -75.80 -13.57 -3.17
CA SER A 284 -76.89 -14.39 -3.72
C SER A 284 -78.17 -14.25 -2.89
N LYS A 285 -78.05 -14.27 -1.56
CA LYS A 285 -79.19 -14.08 -0.63
C LYS A 285 -79.79 -12.68 -0.70
N GLU A 286 -78.94 -11.66 -0.85
CA GLU A 286 -79.40 -10.29 -1.09
C GLU A 286 -80.26 -10.19 -2.37
N LYS A 287 -79.81 -10.80 -3.48
CA LYS A 287 -80.55 -10.83 -4.74
C LYS A 287 -81.87 -11.61 -4.66
N LEU A 288 -81.94 -12.62 -3.80
CA LEU A 288 -83.16 -13.37 -3.49
C LEU A 288 -84.11 -12.63 -2.52
N GLY A 289 -83.67 -11.51 -1.94
CA GLY A 289 -84.44 -10.72 -0.97
C GLY A 289 -84.38 -11.25 0.48
N ASP A 290 -83.55 -12.26 0.76
CA ASP A 290 -83.32 -12.77 2.12
C ASP A 290 -82.21 -11.98 2.81
N PHE A 291 -82.56 -10.76 3.23
CA PHE A 291 -81.61 -9.84 3.86
C PHE A 291 -81.12 -10.34 5.23
N GLN A 292 -81.92 -11.13 5.94
CA GLN A 292 -81.55 -11.64 7.27
C GLN A 292 -80.37 -12.61 7.15
N GLU A 293 -80.47 -13.57 6.24
CA GLU A 293 -79.39 -14.53 6.00
C GLU A 293 -78.18 -13.87 5.32
N ALA A 294 -78.42 -12.95 4.38
CA ALA A 294 -77.34 -12.18 3.75
C ALA A 294 -76.47 -11.43 4.77
N VAL A 295 -77.09 -10.78 5.76
CA VAL A 295 -76.36 -10.10 6.85
C VAL A 295 -75.54 -11.09 7.68
N GLN A 296 -76.08 -12.26 8.02
CA GLN A 296 -75.35 -13.28 8.78
C GLN A 296 -74.11 -13.77 8.00
N LEU A 297 -74.27 -14.07 6.72
CA LEU A 297 -73.17 -14.48 5.84
C LEU A 297 -72.14 -13.36 5.66
N HIS A 298 -72.57 -12.10 5.61
CA HIS A 298 -71.66 -10.96 5.61
C HIS A 298 -70.86 -10.85 6.91
N TRP A 299 -71.49 -11.07 8.08
CA TRP A 299 -70.78 -11.11 9.35
C TRP A 299 -69.76 -12.26 9.40
N GLN A 300 -70.11 -13.44 8.91
CA GLN A 300 -69.17 -14.56 8.79
C GLN A 300 -68.02 -14.22 7.84
N HIS A 301 -68.31 -13.64 6.67
CA HIS A 301 -67.31 -13.17 5.72
C HIS A 301 -66.36 -12.14 6.36
N ILE A 302 -66.88 -11.15 7.09
CA ILE A 302 -66.08 -10.13 7.78
C ILE A 302 -65.26 -10.76 8.90
N ALA A 303 -65.86 -11.55 9.79
CA ALA A 303 -65.14 -12.21 10.87
C ALA A 303 -64.03 -13.13 10.36
N MET A 304 -64.27 -13.82 9.25
CA MET A 304 -63.27 -14.69 8.62
C MET A 304 -62.17 -13.88 7.94
N LYS A 305 -62.54 -12.81 7.23
CA LYS A 305 -61.59 -11.84 6.69
C LYS A 305 -60.73 -11.26 7.81
N ASP A 306 -61.31 -10.83 8.93
CA ASP A 306 -60.61 -10.29 10.10
C ASP A 306 -59.71 -11.34 10.77
N SER A 307 -60.14 -12.60 10.86
CA SER A 307 -59.30 -13.70 11.35
C SER A 307 -58.12 -13.98 10.42
N ALA A 308 -58.34 -13.96 9.12
CA ALA A 308 -57.29 -14.07 8.11
C ALA A 308 -56.33 -12.87 8.17
N TYR A 309 -56.85 -11.64 8.31
CA TYR A 309 -56.05 -10.43 8.53
C TYR A 309 -55.27 -10.49 9.84
N ASN A 310 -55.85 -11.00 10.93
CA ASN A 310 -55.15 -11.17 12.20
C ASN A 310 -54.04 -12.22 12.10
N ARG A 311 -54.27 -13.33 11.41
CA ARG A 311 -53.23 -14.33 11.12
C ARG A 311 -52.15 -13.73 10.23
N GLN A 312 -52.54 -12.99 9.20
CA GLN A 312 -51.61 -12.28 8.33
C GLN A 312 -50.82 -11.22 9.11
N ALA A 313 -51.44 -10.52 10.06
CA ALA A 313 -50.78 -9.57 10.94
C ALA A 313 -49.82 -10.28 11.91
N GLN A 314 -50.20 -11.42 12.47
CA GLN A 314 -49.31 -12.25 13.30
C GLN A 314 -48.12 -12.78 12.50
N ASN A 315 -48.35 -13.28 11.28
CA ASN A 315 -47.29 -13.67 10.36
C ASN A 315 -46.41 -12.48 10.02
N ALA A 316 -46.98 -11.31 9.72
CA ALA A 316 -46.23 -10.09 9.46
C ALA A 316 -45.41 -9.61 10.67
N ILE A 317 -45.91 -9.79 11.90
CA ILE A 317 -45.16 -9.53 13.13
C ILE A 317 -44.00 -10.51 13.27
N ALA A 318 -44.25 -11.82 13.11
CA ALA A 318 -43.21 -12.85 13.18
C ALA A 318 -42.14 -12.65 12.07
N GLU A 319 -42.58 -12.25 10.88
CA GLU A 319 -41.72 -11.84 9.77
C GLU A 319 -40.94 -10.57 10.09
N ALA A 320 -41.56 -9.55 10.70
CA ALA A 320 -40.89 -8.32 11.11
C ALA A 320 -39.84 -8.58 12.21
N GLU A 321 -40.14 -9.45 13.18
CA GLU A 321 -39.18 -9.90 14.19
C GLU A 321 -38.01 -10.64 13.54
N SER A 322 -38.29 -11.52 12.58
CA SER A 322 -37.27 -12.26 11.84
C SER A 322 -36.41 -11.31 11.01
N ARG A 323 -37.02 -10.32 10.36
CA ARG A 323 -36.34 -9.23 9.64
C ARG A 323 -35.44 -8.41 10.55
N PHE A 324 -35.92 -8.08 11.75
CA PHE A 324 -35.15 -7.30 12.72
C PHE A 324 -33.92 -8.08 13.18
N LYS A 325 -34.08 -9.37 13.53
CA LYS A 325 -32.95 -10.25 13.87
C LYS A 325 -31.92 -10.34 12.74
N LEU A 326 -32.39 -10.46 11.50
CA LEU A 326 -31.53 -10.47 10.32
C LEU A 326 -30.78 -9.14 10.15
N PHE A 327 -31.46 -8.01 10.35
CA PHE A 327 -30.84 -6.69 10.31
C PHE A 327 -29.77 -6.52 11.40
N GLU A 328 -30.03 -6.96 12.63
CA GLU A 328 -29.04 -6.92 13.71
C GLU A 328 -27.79 -7.76 13.38
N LYS A 329 -27.97 -8.97 12.83
CA LYS A 329 -26.84 -9.80 12.38
C LYS A 329 -26.04 -9.13 11.27
N ASN A 330 -26.71 -8.61 10.25
CA ASN A 330 -26.04 -7.92 9.14
C ASN A 330 -25.28 -6.68 9.62
N HIS A 331 -25.89 -5.90 10.53
CA HIS A 331 -25.21 -4.76 11.13
C HIS A 331 -23.95 -5.16 11.91
N GLN A 332 -24.00 -6.29 12.64
CA GLN A 332 -22.81 -6.82 13.32
C GLN A 332 -21.72 -7.23 12.32
N ILE A 333 -22.08 -7.85 11.20
CA ILE A 333 -21.14 -8.19 10.13
C ILE A 333 -20.50 -6.93 9.55
N ASP A 334 -21.28 -5.90 9.23
CA ASP A 334 -20.78 -4.63 8.72
C ASP A 334 -19.77 -3.97 9.68
N LEU A 335 -20.06 -4.02 10.99
CA LEU A 335 -19.14 -3.53 12.02
C LEU A 335 -17.84 -4.33 12.05
N LEU A 336 -17.91 -5.66 11.94
CA LEU A 336 -16.73 -6.53 11.89
C LEU A 336 -15.90 -6.29 10.62
N GLU A 337 -16.54 -6.08 9.47
CA GLU A 337 -15.87 -5.71 8.23
C GLU A 337 -15.22 -4.33 8.30
N ALA A 338 -15.90 -3.34 8.90
CA ALA A 338 -15.33 -2.03 9.15
C ALA A 338 -14.09 -2.12 10.06
N HIS A 339 -14.15 -2.94 11.11
CA HIS A 339 -13.01 -3.19 12.00
C HIS A 339 -11.85 -3.89 11.27
N SER A 340 -12.11 -4.95 10.50
CA SER A 340 -11.06 -5.67 9.77
C SER A 340 -10.41 -4.82 8.66
N THR A 341 -11.20 -3.99 7.96
CA THR A 341 -10.69 -3.05 6.97
C THR A 341 -9.87 -1.92 7.61
N ALA A 342 -10.22 -1.47 8.81
CA ALA A 342 -9.42 -0.51 9.57
C ALA A 342 -8.08 -1.12 10.03
N GLU A 343 -8.10 -2.35 10.55
CA GLU A 343 -6.87 -3.05 10.97
C GLU A 343 -5.92 -3.29 9.79
N THR A 344 -6.44 -3.69 8.63
CA THR A 344 -5.63 -3.89 7.42
C THR A 344 -5.01 -2.57 6.94
N LYS A 345 -5.76 -1.46 6.93
CA LYS A 345 -5.22 -0.12 6.64
C LYS A 345 -4.12 0.29 7.63
N GLN A 346 -4.31 -0.01 8.92
CA GLN A 346 -3.30 0.28 9.95
C GLN A 346 -2.01 -0.54 9.73
N LYS A 347 -2.13 -1.83 9.40
CA LYS A 347 -0.97 -2.68 9.05
C LYS A 347 -0.21 -2.12 7.85
N TRP A 348 -0.91 -1.70 6.78
CA TRP A 348 -0.29 -1.08 5.61
C TRP A 348 0.40 0.26 5.93
N LEU A 349 -0.18 1.07 6.81
CA LEU A 349 0.44 2.32 7.26
C LEU A 349 1.76 2.07 8.01
N TYR A 350 1.79 1.09 8.92
CA TYR A 350 3.03 0.73 9.64
C TYR A 350 4.10 0.16 8.71
N LEU A 351 3.72 -0.65 7.72
CA LEU A 351 4.64 -1.12 6.68
C LEU A 351 5.21 0.03 5.85
N ALA A 352 4.38 1.01 5.47
CA ALA A 352 4.84 2.20 4.76
C ALA A 352 5.83 3.03 5.61
N LEU A 353 5.51 3.29 6.89
CA LEU A 353 6.35 4.07 7.80
C LEU A 353 7.70 3.38 8.09
N SER A 354 7.70 2.07 8.33
CA SER A 354 8.92 1.29 8.54
C SER A 354 9.82 1.29 7.30
N SER A 355 9.24 1.16 6.10
CA SER A 355 10.00 1.25 4.85
C SER A 355 10.66 2.63 4.66
N LEU A 356 9.94 3.70 5.02
CA LEU A 356 10.46 5.07 4.99
C LEU A 356 11.62 5.25 5.97
N ALA A 357 11.49 4.76 7.21
CA ALA A 357 12.54 4.84 8.22
C ALA A 357 13.83 4.11 7.79
N VAL A 358 13.69 2.93 7.16
CA VAL A 358 14.84 2.18 6.60
C VAL A 358 15.49 2.97 5.47
N SER A 359 14.69 3.57 4.57
CA SER A 359 15.22 4.37 3.46
C SER A 359 16.00 5.60 3.95
N ILE A 360 15.49 6.31 4.97
CA ILE A 360 16.15 7.46 5.58
C ILE A 360 17.45 7.03 6.25
N SER A 361 17.43 5.91 6.99
CA SER A 361 18.61 5.36 7.65
C SER A 361 19.71 4.99 6.63
N LEU A 362 19.34 4.41 5.50
CA LEU A 362 20.26 4.12 4.40
C LEU A 362 20.84 5.39 3.77
N ILE A 363 20.02 6.43 3.57
CA ILE A 363 20.50 7.72 3.05
C ILE A 363 21.48 8.36 4.02
N ILE A 364 21.20 8.34 5.33
CA ILE A 364 22.08 8.87 6.37
C ILE A 364 23.39 8.08 6.39
N ALA A 365 23.33 6.75 6.39
CA ALA A 365 24.52 5.90 6.36
C ALA A 365 25.37 6.14 5.10
N PHE A 366 24.74 6.30 3.95
CA PHE A 366 25.42 6.63 2.70
C PHE A 366 26.10 8.00 2.76
N LYS A 367 25.39 9.04 3.23
CA LYS A 367 25.95 10.38 3.44
C LYS A 367 27.12 10.35 4.43
N PHE A 368 26.99 9.64 5.54
CA PHE A 368 28.05 9.49 6.53
C PHE A 368 29.29 8.83 5.94
N LYS A 369 29.12 7.70 5.23
CA LYS A 369 30.22 7.01 4.53
C LYS A 369 30.88 7.91 3.48
N HIS A 370 30.10 8.70 2.75
CA HIS A 370 30.61 9.64 1.76
C HIS A 370 31.43 10.77 2.40
N VAL A 371 30.91 11.40 3.47
CA VAL A 371 31.60 12.46 4.21
C VAL A 371 32.89 11.93 4.86
N HIS A 372 32.85 10.73 5.45
CA HIS A 372 34.04 10.10 6.02
C HIS A 372 35.12 9.90 4.95
N LYS A 373 34.74 9.37 3.79
CA LYS A 373 35.67 9.18 2.66
C LYS A 373 36.24 10.50 2.12
N LEU A 374 35.46 11.58 2.13
CA LEU A 374 35.95 12.92 1.78
C LEU A 374 36.97 13.42 2.81
N ARG A 375 36.67 13.32 4.11
CA ARG A 375 37.58 13.72 5.19
C ARG A 375 38.90 12.95 5.14
N GLU A 376 38.87 11.65 4.84
CA GLU A 376 40.10 10.87 4.66
C GLU A 376 40.97 11.40 3.50
N ARG A 377 40.34 11.82 2.39
CA ARG A 377 41.05 12.41 1.25
C ARG A 377 41.64 13.77 1.62
N GLU A 378 40.88 14.63 2.28
CA GLU A 378 41.34 15.93 2.76
C GLU A 378 42.52 15.80 3.73
N ASN A 379 42.42 14.88 4.70
CA ASN A 379 43.50 14.62 5.66
C ASN A 379 44.77 14.11 4.98
N LYS A 380 44.66 13.27 3.94
CA LYS A 380 45.82 12.83 3.15
C LYS A 380 46.49 13.99 2.44
N ILE A 381 45.71 14.85 1.78
CA ILE A 381 46.23 16.04 1.08
C ILE A 381 46.89 17.00 2.08
N HIS A 382 46.28 17.22 3.25
CA HIS A 382 46.83 18.10 4.27
C HIS A 382 48.17 17.59 4.82
N ARG A 383 48.28 16.28 5.08
CA ARG A 383 49.56 15.65 5.49
C ARG A 383 50.64 15.79 4.42
N GLN A 384 50.28 15.64 3.14
CA GLN A 384 51.23 15.83 2.04
C GLN A 384 51.73 17.27 1.97
N LYS A 385 50.86 18.27 2.18
CA LYS A 385 51.28 19.68 2.23
C LYS A 385 52.26 19.96 3.37
N ILE A 386 51.95 19.50 4.58
CA ILE A 386 52.84 19.67 5.75
C ILE A 386 54.21 19.01 5.49
N ALA A 387 54.22 17.80 4.93
CA ALA A 387 55.47 17.10 4.62
C ALA A 387 56.31 17.84 3.56
N LEU A 388 55.66 18.43 2.56
CA LEU A 388 56.31 19.24 1.53
C LEU A 388 56.94 20.50 2.13
N GLU A 389 56.19 21.24 2.94
CA GLU A 389 56.67 22.44 3.63
C GLU A 389 57.86 22.15 4.56
N ALA A 390 57.83 21.02 5.28
CA ALA A 390 58.93 20.60 6.13
C ALA A 390 60.21 20.28 5.33
N ALA A 391 60.07 19.61 4.19
CA ALA A 391 61.19 19.29 3.30
C ALA A 391 61.82 20.57 2.68
N GLU A 392 60.99 21.54 2.31
CA GLU A 392 61.45 22.82 1.78
C GLU A 392 62.22 23.62 2.84
N LYS A 393 61.72 23.65 4.08
CA LYS A 393 62.38 24.34 5.20
C LYS A 393 63.76 23.76 5.51
N LEU A 394 63.88 22.42 5.52
CA LEU A 394 65.16 21.75 5.74
C LEU A 394 66.19 22.11 4.67
N ARG A 395 65.77 22.14 3.39
CA ARG A 395 66.63 22.52 2.27
C ARG A 395 67.18 23.94 2.41
N LEU A 396 66.34 24.89 2.84
CA LEU A 396 66.76 26.28 3.07
C LEU A 396 67.77 26.40 4.22
N GLU A 397 67.60 25.64 5.30
CA GLU A 397 68.55 25.62 6.42
C GLU A 397 69.92 25.08 6.01
N ASP A 398 69.96 24.03 5.18
CA ASP A 398 71.22 23.47 4.66
C ASP A 398 71.95 24.46 3.74
N GLU A 399 71.21 25.21 2.90
CA GLU A 399 71.79 26.25 2.04
C GLU A 399 72.41 27.39 2.86
N LEU A 400 71.75 27.83 3.94
CA LEU A 400 72.28 28.84 4.85
C LEU A 400 73.56 28.40 5.54
N LYS A 401 73.56 27.18 6.11
CA LYS A 401 74.75 26.62 6.79
C LYS A 401 75.95 26.51 5.85
N LEU A 402 75.71 26.17 4.57
CA LEU A 402 76.77 26.12 3.58
C LEU A 402 77.41 27.50 3.38
N LYS A 403 76.60 28.55 3.22
CA LYS A 403 77.09 29.93 3.01
C LYS A 403 77.90 30.44 4.20
N GLU A 404 77.49 30.16 5.43
CA GLU A 404 78.23 30.55 6.65
C GLU A 404 79.61 29.89 6.73
N ARG A 405 79.72 28.60 6.37
CA ARG A 405 81.01 27.89 6.34
C ARG A 405 81.98 28.50 5.34
N VAL A 406 81.48 28.92 4.17
CA VAL A 406 82.32 29.56 3.14
C VAL A 406 82.84 30.90 3.65
N LEU A 407 81.99 31.73 4.28
CA LEU A 407 82.39 33.02 4.86
C LEU A 407 83.46 32.89 5.95
N ALA A 408 83.31 31.91 6.85
CA ALA A 408 84.28 31.65 7.90
C ALA A 408 85.66 31.26 7.32
N LYS A 409 85.66 30.45 6.26
CA LYS A 409 86.89 30.01 5.59
C LYS A 409 87.67 31.19 4.98
N GLU A 410 86.99 32.07 4.25
CA GLU A 410 87.64 33.23 3.62
C GLU A 410 88.15 34.24 4.67
N SER A 411 87.39 34.47 5.74
CA SER A 411 87.81 35.32 6.87
C SER A 411 89.09 34.79 7.53
N LEU A 412 89.19 33.47 7.75
CA LEU A 412 90.39 32.84 8.30
C LEU A 412 91.59 32.95 7.36
N ARG A 413 91.39 32.77 6.05
CA ARG A 413 92.44 32.90 5.02
C ARG A 413 93.05 34.31 5.03
N MET A 414 92.20 35.33 5.12
CA MET A 414 92.62 36.73 5.24
C MET A 414 93.47 36.96 6.50
N MET A 415 93.02 36.46 7.66
CA MET A 415 93.77 36.60 8.92
C MET A 415 95.15 35.93 8.85
N GLN A 416 95.24 34.74 8.26
CA GLN A 416 96.52 34.03 8.08
C GLN A 416 97.47 34.78 7.15
N LYS A 417 96.95 35.31 6.03
CA LYS A 417 97.73 36.15 5.10
C LYS A 417 98.38 37.31 5.85
N ASN A 418 97.62 37.99 6.72
CA ASN A 418 98.11 39.16 7.45
C ASN A 418 99.15 38.80 8.51
N ARG A 419 98.99 37.66 9.20
CA ARG A 419 100.02 37.14 10.12
C ARG A 419 101.33 36.87 9.39
N HIS A 420 101.30 36.27 8.20
CA HIS A 420 102.52 36.00 7.43
C HIS A 420 103.24 37.28 7.02
N PHE A 421 102.50 38.31 6.61
CA PHE A 421 103.11 39.59 6.29
C PHE A 421 103.69 40.31 7.53
N GLU A 422 103.07 40.16 8.71
CA GLU A 422 103.62 40.68 9.98
C GLU A 422 104.91 39.95 10.37
N GLU A 423 104.95 38.62 10.27
CA GLU A 423 106.18 37.83 10.49
C GLU A 423 107.30 38.22 9.53
N LEU A 424 106.96 38.47 8.26
CA LEU A 424 107.92 38.98 7.27
C LEU A 424 108.40 40.39 7.65
N GLN A 425 107.53 41.26 8.12
CA GLN A 425 107.87 42.61 8.57
C GLN A 425 108.82 42.58 9.78
N GLU A 426 108.56 41.73 10.79
CA GLU A 426 109.44 41.57 11.94
C GLU A 426 110.83 41.07 11.52
N LYS A 427 110.88 40.06 10.64
CA LYS A 427 112.14 39.53 10.12
C LYS A 427 112.91 40.60 9.34
N LEU A 428 112.23 41.40 8.52
CA LEU A 428 112.84 42.50 7.76
C LEU A 428 113.35 43.65 8.65
N GLN A 429 112.69 43.94 9.77
CA GLN A 429 113.15 44.96 10.72
C GLN A 429 114.44 44.54 11.45
N ARG A 430 114.64 43.24 11.70
CA ARG A 430 115.87 42.73 12.34
C ARG A 430 117.12 42.89 11.47
N ILE A 431 116.98 42.92 10.14
CA ILE A 431 118.10 43.02 9.18
C ILE A 431 118.57 44.48 9.00
N ASN A 432 117.70 45.46 9.31
CA ASN A 432 117.93 46.89 9.10
C ASN A 432 119.17 47.53 9.81
N PRO A 433 119.65 47.10 10.99
CA PRO A 433 120.70 47.84 11.70
C PRO A 433 122.07 47.90 11.02
N GLU A 434 122.37 47.02 10.04
CA GLU A 434 123.74 46.84 9.50
C GLU A 434 123.88 47.09 7.98
N LEU A 435 122.80 47.44 7.28
CA LEU A 435 122.83 47.62 5.82
C LEU A 435 123.39 49.00 5.40
N LYS A 436 124.50 49.01 4.63
CA LYS A 436 125.07 50.20 3.96
C LYS A 436 125.27 49.95 2.45
N GLY A 437 124.93 50.94 1.62
CA GLY A 437 125.10 50.89 0.15
C GLY A 437 123.81 50.51 -0.61
N GLU A 438 123.97 50.00 -1.84
CA GLU A 438 122.92 49.63 -2.82
C GLU A 438 121.74 48.84 -2.22
N PHE A 439 122.01 47.91 -1.31
CA PHE A 439 120.99 47.07 -0.67
C PHE A 439 119.97 47.83 0.22
N ARG A 440 120.24 49.09 0.56
CA ARG A 440 119.29 49.92 1.34
C ARG A 440 118.08 50.34 0.52
N GLU A 441 118.25 50.57 -0.79
CA GLU A 441 117.14 50.98 -1.66
C GLU A 441 116.16 49.81 -1.87
N ASP A 442 116.67 48.60 -2.12
CA ASP A 442 115.86 47.37 -2.20
C ASP A 442 115.12 47.09 -0.89
N TRP A 443 115.76 47.31 0.27
CA TRP A 443 115.08 47.16 1.56
C TRP A 443 113.93 48.16 1.72
N VAL A 444 114.11 49.42 1.29
CA VAL A 444 113.03 50.43 1.33
C VAL A 444 111.90 50.04 0.37
N ALA A 445 112.21 49.52 -0.82
CA ALA A 445 111.22 49.04 -1.78
C ALA A 445 110.43 47.82 -1.27
N ILE A 446 111.10 46.83 -0.67
CA ILE A 446 110.45 45.65 -0.10
C ILE A 446 109.64 46.02 1.14
N ASN A 447 110.18 46.86 2.03
CA ASN A 447 109.48 47.31 3.23
C ASN A 447 108.27 48.19 2.90
N SER A 448 108.35 49.02 1.86
CA SER A 448 107.19 49.80 1.38
C SER A 448 106.15 48.90 0.71
N SER A 449 106.56 47.89 -0.07
CA SER A 449 105.66 46.91 -0.69
C SER A 449 104.95 46.05 0.36
N ILE A 450 105.65 45.62 1.42
CA ILE A 450 105.05 44.90 2.54
C ILE A 450 104.16 45.82 3.37
N LYS A 451 104.54 47.08 3.62
CA LYS A 451 103.65 48.07 4.26
C LYS A 451 102.39 48.35 3.44
N TYR A 452 102.49 48.33 2.12
CA TYR A 452 101.34 48.49 1.21
C TYR A 452 100.47 47.23 1.18
N ALA A 453 101.06 46.03 1.12
CA ALA A 453 100.33 44.76 1.22
C ALA A 453 99.67 44.56 2.60
N LEU A 454 100.29 45.12 3.64
CA LEU A 454 99.74 45.22 4.99
C LEU A 454 98.78 46.42 5.15
N SER A 455 98.52 47.24 4.13
CA SER A 455 97.63 48.39 4.29
C SER A 455 96.20 47.93 4.57
N VAL A 456 95.63 48.46 5.66
CA VAL A 456 94.30 48.08 6.18
C VAL A 456 93.17 48.35 5.18
N ASP A 457 93.38 49.23 4.21
CA ASP A 457 92.34 49.63 3.26
C ASP A 457 92.15 48.65 2.09
N ASN A 458 93.18 47.94 1.63
CA ASN A 458 93.02 46.97 0.53
C ASN A 458 92.29 45.69 0.97
N ASP A 459 92.65 45.11 2.11
CA ASP A 459 91.96 43.92 2.65
C ASP A 459 90.50 44.22 3.04
N TRP A 460 90.23 45.46 3.47
CA TRP A 460 88.88 45.89 3.80
C TRP A 460 87.96 45.94 2.57
N ILE A 461 88.47 46.37 1.41
CA ILE A 461 87.69 46.48 0.18
C ILE A 461 87.24 45.08 -0.29
N GLU A 462 88.15 44.10 -0.31
CA GLU A 462 87.85 42.72 -0.74
C GLU A 462 86.85 42.06 0.22
N PHE A 463 87.03 42.25 1.54
CA PHE A 463 86.11 41.75 2.55
C PHE A 463 84.73 42.43 2.51
N SER A 464 84.66 43.75 2.34
CA SER A 464 83.40 44.50 2.29
C SER A 464 82.53 44.03 1.12
N GLN A 465 83.12 43.88 -0.07
CA GLN A 465 82.39 43.38 -1.24
C GLN A 465 81.79 41.98 -1.01
N TYR A 466 82.55 41.08 -0.39
CA TYR A 466 82.06 39.73 -0.10
C TYR A 466 80.98 39.73 0.98
N PHE A 467 81.17 40.52 2.04
CA PHE A 467 80.20 40.66 3.13
C PHE A 467 78.88 41.29 2.67
N GLU A 468 78.95 42.32 1.82
CA GLU A 468 77.77 42.96 1.21
C GLU A 468 76.95 41.96 0.38
N SER A 469 77.62 41.06 -0.35
CA SER A 469 76.93 40.03 -1.12
C SER A 469 76.15 39.02 -0.27
N LEU A 470 76.62 38.74 0.95
CA LEU A 470 76.02 37.76 1.85
C LEU A 470 75.00 38.37 2.81
N HIS A 471 75.18 39.64 3.16
CA HIS A 471 74.33 40.34 4.11
C HIS A 471 73.76 41.65 3.51
N PRO A 472 73.06 41.60 2.35
CA PRO A 472 72.58 42.81 1.67
C PRO A 472 71.57 43.60 2.51
N ARG A 473 70.79 42.94 3.37
CA ARG A 473 69.86 43.60 4.30
C ARG A 473 70.60 44.36 5.40
N PHE A 474 71.65 43.76 5.96
CA PHE A 474 72.44 44.39 6.99
C PHE A 474 73.24 45.58 6.44
N GLN A 475 73.72 45.52 5.19
CA GLN A 475 74.32 46.67 4.52
C GLN A 475 73.31 47.83 4.37
N LYS A 476 72.10 47.55 3.89
CA LYS A 476 71.03 48.56 3.82
C LYS A 476 70.71 49.18 5.18
N ALA A 477 70.69 48.38 6.25
CA ALA A 477 70.47 48.85 7.61
C ALA A 477 71.63 49.75 8.11
N LEU A 478 72.86 49.44 7.71
CA LEU A 478 74.05 50.27 7.98
C LEU A 478 73.99 51.61 7.24
N ASP A 479 73.59 51.60 5.96
CA ASP A 479 73.46 52.82 5.14
C ASP A 479 72.32 53.72 5.64
N ALA A 480 71.23 53.15 6.18
CA ALA A 480 70.16 53.93 6.80
C ALA A 480 70.60 54.72 8.05
N LEU A 481 71.75 54.38 8.66
CA LEU A 481 72.31 55.04 9.84
C LEU A 481 73.34 56.16 9.48
N GLU A 482 73.45 56.49 8.19
CA GLU A 482 74.54 57.28 7.57
C GLU A 482 74.26 58.79 7.49
N PRO A 483 74.01 59.45 8.63
CA PRO A 483 74.92 60.57 8.95
C PRO A 483 75.61 60.44 10.31
N ARG A 484 75.24 59.44 11.12
CA ARG A 484 75.70 59.34 12.52
C ARG A 484 76.99 58.55 12.67
N LEU A 485 77.26 57.62 11.77
CA LEU A 485 78.41 56.72 11.80
C LEU A 485 79.48 57.15 10.79
N THR A 486 80.72 57.15 11.25
CA THR A 486 81.90 57.32 10.39
C THR A 486 82.25 55.99 9.72
N GLU A 487 82.97 56.02 8.60
CA GLU A 487 83.45 54.82 7.91
C GLU A 487 84.14 53.83 8.86
N LYS A 488 85.04 54.28 9.74
CA LYS A 488 85.71 53.42 10.72
C LYS A 488 84.76 52.76 11.72
N GLU A 489 83.65 53.41 12.05
CA GLU A 489 82.61 52.86 12.91
C GLU A 489 81.74 51.83 12.18
N LYS A 490 81.45 52.04 10.89
CA LYS A 490 80.81 51.02 10.05
C LYS A 490 81.66 49.77 9.92
N ARG A 491 82.98 49.93 9.69
CA ARG A 491 83.92 48.80 9.67
C ARG A 491 83.83 48.00 10.96
N LEU A 492 83.80 48.70 12.10
CA LEU A 492 83.66 48.06 13.40
C LEU A 492 82.33 47.30 13.56
N CYS A 493 81.21 47.82 13.04
CA CYS A 493 79.92 47.12 13.07
C CYS A 493 79.95 45.80 12.29
N VAL A 494 80.50 45.83 11.08
CA VAL A 494 80.64 44.63 10.25
C VAL A 494 81.54 43.59 10.92
N LEU A 495 82.67 44.02 11.51
CA LEU A 495 83.58 43.11 12.23
C LEU A 495 82.93 42.51 13.48
N ILE A 496 82.04 43.25 14.15
CA ILE A 496 81.23 42.69 15.24
C ILE A 496 80.18 41.71 14.70
N LYS A 497 79.59 41.99 13.54
CA LYS A 497 78.56 41.13 12.91
C LYS A 497 79.11 39.76 12.52
N ILE A 498 80.35 39.70 12.05
CA ILE A 498 81.04 38.43 11.77
C ILE A 498 81.63 37.78 13.04
N ASN A 499 81.24 38.26 14.22
CA ASN A 499 81.60 37.71 15.52
C ASN A 499 83.11 37.73 15.84
N MET A 500 83.84 38.75 15.36
CA MET A 500 85.24 38.90 15.78
C MET A 500 85.34 39.44 17.21
N ASP A 501 86.24 38.85 17.98
CA ASP A 501 86.49 39.26 19.36
C ASP A 501 87.30 40.58 19.41
N THR A 502 87.47 41.13 20.62
CA THR A 502 88.15 42.43 20.77
C THR A 502 89.62 42.37 20.35
N ASN A 503 90.28 41.24 20.54
CA ASN A 503 91.69 41.04 20.23
C ASN A 503 91.89 40.78 18.72
N GLU A 504 91.01 40.02 18.11
CA GLU A 504 90.97 39.77 16.66
C GLU A 504 90.74 41.07 15.89
N ILE A 505 89.77 41.89 16.32
CA ILE A 505 89.53 43.22 15.75
C ILE A 505 90.75 44.12 15.96
N ALA A 506 91.40 44.05 17.14
CA ALA A 506 92.59 44.86 17.43
C ALA A 506 93.76 44.52 16.51
N ASN A 507 93.99 43.22 16.31
CA ASN A 507 95.00 42.71 15.40
C ASN A 507 94.68 43.10 13.96
N LEU A 508 93.44 42.91 13.51
CA LEU A 508 93.01 43.24 12.15
C LEU A 508 93.14 44.73 11.84
N LEU A 509 92.69 45.60 12.76
CA LEU A 509 92.72 47.05 12.58
C LEU A 509 94.07 47.70 12.98
N ARG A 510 95.04 46.91 13.47
CA ARG A 510 96.34 47.35 14.00
C ARG A 510 96.26 48.50 14.99
N ILE A 511 95.35 48.37 15.95
CA ILE A 511 95.19 49.29 17.07
C ILE A 511 95.24 48.51 18.37
N SER A 512 95.60 49.16 19.48
CA SER A 512 95.63 48.46 20.76
C SER A 512 94.24 47.88 21.10
N PRO A 513 94.15 46.73 21.78
CA PRO A 513 92.87 46.20 22.26
C PRO A 513 92.09 47.23 23.11
N ALA A 514 92.79 48.10 23.84
CA ALA A 514 92.20 49.22 24.56
C ALA A 514 91.54 50.25 23.62
N SER A 515 92.13 50.50 22.45
CA SER A 515 91.57 51.36 21.40
C SER A 515 90.28 50.78 20.82
N VAL A 516 90.22 49.46 20.59
CA VAL A 516 88.99 48.76 20.14
C VAL A 516 87.90 48.85 21.20
N LYS A 517 88.22 48.62 22.48
CA LYS A 517 87.26 48.79 23.59
C LYS A 517 86.70 50.20 23.64
N LYS A 518 87.56 51.22 23.52
CA LYS A 518 87.11 52.63 23.44
C LYS A 518 86.29 52.91 22.18
N ALA A 519 86.61 52.32 21.04
CA ALA A 519 85.84 52.45 19.81
C ALA A 519 84.45 51.81 19.94
N ARG A 520 84.35 50.60 20.50
CA ARG A 520 83.08 49.94 20.85
C ARG A 520 82.25 50.78 21.83
N GLN A 521 82.88 51.37 22.84
CA GLN A 521 82.18 52.23 23.80
C GLN A 521 81.65 53.53 23.15
N ARG A 522 82.42 54.14 22.23
CA ARG A 522 81.99 55.30 21.44
C ARG A 522 80.82 54.95 20.52
N LEU A 523 80.92 53.82 19.81
CA LEU A 523 79.86 53.29 18.95
C LEU A 523 78.58 53.04 19.75
N ARG A 524 78.69 52.42 20.94
CA ARG A 524 77.57 52.16 21.85
C ARG A 524 76.86 53.46 22.28
N LYS A 525 77.62 54.51 22.63
CA LYS A 525 77.06 55.82 22.99
C LYS A 525 76.36 56.48 21.80
N LYS A 526 76.94 56.43 20.60
CA LYS A 526 76.35 57.00 19.38
C LYS A 526 75.05 56.32 18.96
N LEU A 527 74.97 55.01 19.15
CA LEU A 527 73.77 54.21 18.84
C LEU A 527 72.72 54.25 19.97
N GLY A 528 72.97 54.95 21.07
CA GLY A 528 72.01 55.12 22.16
C GLY A 528 71.76 53.86 23.01
N ILE A 529 72.70 52.91 23.00
CA ILE A 529 72.52 51.61 23.66
C ILE A 529 72.95 51.73 25.13
N SER A 530 71.98 51.78 26.05
CA SER A 530 72.22 51.96 27.50
C SER A 530 72.47 50.64 28.25
N HIS A 531 71.78 49.55 27.89
CA HIS A 531 71.84 48.27 28.64
C HIS A 531 72.00 47.00 27.79
N HIS A 532 71.83 47.05 26.47
CA HIS A 532 72.03 45.88 25.60
C HIS A 532 73.50 45.70 25.20
N ASN A 533 73.90 44.43 25.00
CA ASN A 533 75.21 44.13 24.44
C ASN A 533 75.27 44.68 23.02
N LEU A 534 76.34 45.41 22.69
CA LEU A 534 76.52 46.02 21.36
C LEU A 534 76.46 44.96 20.25
N ARG A 535 76.88 43.73 20.56
CA ARG A 535 76.81 42.59 19.67
C ARG A 535 75.36 42.20 19.33
N ASP A 536 74.52 42.01 20.32
CA ASP A 536 73.13 41.55 20.14
C ASP A 536 72.34 42.56 19.29
N PHE A 537 72.54 43.85 19.53
CA PHE A 537 71.95 44.92 18.71
C PHE A 537 72.42 44.86 17.23
N ILE A 538 73.69 44.57 16.99
CA ILE A 538 74.25 44.40 15.65
C ILE A 538 73.76 43.10 15.00
N GLU A 539 73.50 42.06 15.78
CA GLU A 539 72.87 40.84 15.28
C GLU A 539 71.42 41.11 14.84
N GLU A 540 70.64 41.85 15.64
CA GLU A 540 69.24 42.24 15.37
C GLU A 540 69.07 43.20 14.19
N LEU A 541 70.06 44.05 13.90
CA LEU A 541 70.08 44.94 12.71
C LEU A 541 69.94 44.20 11.37
N SER A 542 70.19 42.88 11.34
CA SER A 542 69.98 42.06 10.15
C SER A 542 68.56 41.47 10.03
N VAL A 543 67.77 41.56 11.10
CA VAL A 543 66.46 40.91 11.24
C VAL A 543 65.32 41.92 11.19
N ASN A 544 65.50 43.12 11.74
CA ASN A 544 64.47 44.15 11.85
C ASN A 544 64.79 45.40 11.01
N GLN A 545 64.63 45.29 9.69
CA GLN A 545 64.08 46.33 8.77
C GLN A 545 64.01 45.79 7.33
#